data_AF-A0A3M1N799-F1
#
_entry.id   AF-A0A3M1N799-F1
#
_cell.length_a   1.000
_cell.length_b   1.000
_cell.length_c   1.000
_cell.angle_alpha   90.00
_cell.angle_beta   90.00
_cell.angle_gamma   90.00
#
_symmetry.space_group_name_H-M   'P 1'
#
loop_
_entity.id
_entity.type
_entity.pdbx_description
1 polymer ?
#
loop_
_entity_poly.entity_id
_entity_poly.type
_entity_poly.pdbx_seq_one_letter_code
_entity_poly.pdbx_strand_id
1 'polypeptide(L)'
;VKELRIDVGPERKNRVKAGDWAVFATPFECDGRVIRAKALDDRFGVANLITLLKNAPDTIDLLAAFTVQEEIGLRGAFAAAFTLQPDIAVAVDCTPAIDQPRWDEEENTQYNTRLGHGPAIYIADRRTISNPRLVQHFTSVAEAEGIPYQYRQPGGGSTDAGAIFHRREGIPVISLSTPGRYLHTPISLALVEDWRNTYRLLHAALSKMPAMPGR
;
A
#
# COMPACT_ATOMS: atom_id res chain seq x y z
N VAL A 1 22.30 -3.73 -13.52
CA VAL A 1 21.30 -4.32 -14.45
C VAL A 1 21.87 -4.66 -15.84
N LYS A 2 22.89 -3.96 -16.38
CA LYS A 2 23.38 -4.20 -17.76
C LYS A 2 23.84 -5.64 -18.06
N GLU A 3 24.29 -6.39 -17.05
CA GLU A 3 24.79 -7.76 -17.21
C GLU A 3 23.75 -8.86 -16.91
N LEU A 4 22.52 -8.51 -16.53
CA LEU A 4 21.50 -9.54 -16.26
C LEU A 4 21.01 -10.16 -17.58
N ARG A 5 20.76 -11.47 -17.56
CA ARG A 5 20.22 -12.25 -18.68
C ARG A 5 19.14 -13.18 -18.13
N ILE A 6 18.12 -13.48 -18.95
CA ILE A 6 17.13 -14.52 -18.68
C ILE A 6 17.39 -15.63 -19.70
N ASP A 7 17.74 -16.82 -19.20
CA ASP A 7 17.83 -18.00 -20.05
C ASP A 7 16.43 -18.58 -20.25
N VAL A 8 16.01 -18.69 -21.51
CA VAL A 8 14.71 -19.24 -21.92
C VAL A 8 14.85 -20.61 -22.56
N GLY A 9 16.07 -21.14 -22.63
CA GLY A 9 16.40 -22.36 -23.36
C GLY A 9 16.39 -22.17 -24.89
N PRO A 10 17.08 -23.05 -25.62
CA PRO A 10 17.28 -22.92 -27.06
C PRO A 10 15.98 -22.96 -27.87
N GLU A 11 15.01 -23.79 -27.45
CA GLU A 11 13.76 -24.00 -28.18
C GLU A 11 12.77 -22.84 -28.07
N ARG A 12 12.97 -21.92 -27.11
CA ARG A 12 12.05 -20.82 -26.84
C ARG A 12 12.55 -19.47 -27.32
N LYS A 13 13.75 -19.40 -27.92
CA LYS A 13 14.36 -18.14 -28.39
C LYS A 13 13.44 -17.34 -29.32
N ASN A 14 12.68 -18.01 -30.18
CA ASN A 14 11.75 -17.36 -31.11
C ASN A 14 10.38 -17.01 -30.48
N ARG A 15 10.15 -17.38 -29.21
CA ARG A 15 8.90 -17.12 -28.47
C ARG A 15 8.96 -15.86 -27.61
N VAL A 16 10.10 -15.18 -27.57
CA VAL A 16 10.33 -13.99 -26.75
C VAL A 16 10.82 -12.85 -27.63
N LYS A 17 10.32 -11.66 -27.39
CA LYS A 17 10.63 -10.45 -28.15
C LYS A 17 11.01 -9.30 -27.21
N ALA A 18 11.75 -8.34 -27.74
CA ALA A 18 12.02 -7.11 -26.99
C ALA A 18 10.70 -6.40 -26.67
N GLY A 19 10.52 -6.04 -25.40
CA GLY A 19 9.27 -5.47 -24.88
C GLY A 19 8.34 -6.48 -24.20
N ASP A 20 8.60 -7.78 -24.32
CA ASP A 20 7.86 -8.79 -23.55
C ASP A 20 8.10 -8.63 -22.05
N TRP A 21 7.06 -8.96 -21.28
CA TRP A 21 7.06 -8.78 -19.84
C TRP A 21 7.70 -10.00 -19.19
N ALA A 22 8.62 -9.76 -18.26
CA ALA A 22 9.18 -10.80 -17.40
C ALA A 22 8.71 -10.55 -15.96
N VAL A 23 8.23 -11.60 -15.31
CA VAL A 23 7.82 -11.57 -13.90
C VAL A 23 8.43 -12.77 -13.18
N PHE A 24 8.62 -12.63 -11.87
CA PHE A 24 8.95 -13.79 -11.05
C PHE A 24 7.83 -14.83 -11.13
N ALA A 25 8.19 -16.11 -11.14
CA ALA A 25 7.25 -17.24 -11.24
C ALA A 25 6.91 -17.85 -9.87
N THR A 26 6.92 -17.04 -8.82
CA THR A 26 6.64 -17.47 -7.44
C THR A 26 5.15 -17.73 -7.24
N PRO A 27 4.74 -18.92 -6.76
CA PRO A 27 3.35 -19.19 -6.40
C PRO A 27 2.94 -18.45 -5.12
N PHE A 28 1.64 -18.35 -4.89
CA PHE A 28 1.09 -17.87 -3.63
C PHE A 28 1.01 -19.02 -2.62
N GLU A 29 1.47 -18.78 -1.40
CA GLU A 29 1.38 -19.70 -0.28
C GLU A 29 0.88 -18.97 0.98
N CYS A 30 0.04 -19.63 1.77
CA CYS A 30 -0.45 -19.11 3.05
C CYS A 30 -0.65 -20.27 4.04
N ASP A 31 0.01 -20.19 5.20
CA ASP A 31 -0.11 -21.20 6.27
C ASP A 31 -1.16 -20.82 7.33
N GLY A 32 -2.04 -19.86 7.02
CA GLY A 32 -3.04 -19.30 7.92
C GLY A 32 -2.53 -18.13 8.76
N ARG A 33 -1.21 -18.01 8.97
CA ARG A 33 -0.59 -16.90 9.71
C ARG A 33 0.24 -15.99 8.82
N VAL A 34 1.03 -16.58 7.93
CA VAL A 34 1.99 -15.89 7.07
C VAL A 34 1.63 -16.12 5.60
N ILE A 35 1.57 -15.02 4.85
CA ILE A 35 1.42 -14.99 3.40
C ILE A 35 2.81 -14.90 2.78
N ARG A 36 3.07 -15.72 1.74
CA ARG A 36 4.29 -15.69 0.94
C ARG A 36 3.91 -15.64 -0.53
N ALA A 37 4.30 -14.58 -1.22
CA ALA A 37 4.03 -14.44 -2.65
C ALA A 37 4.90 -13.35 -3.27
N LYS A 38 4.98 -13.34 -4.60
CA LYS A 38 5.42 -12.16 -5.36
C LYS A 38 4.34 -11.08 -5.38
N ALA A 39 4.75 -9.83 -5.56
CA ALA A 39 3.87 -8.70 -5.82
C ALA A 39 2.77 -8.53 -4.75
N LEU A 40 3.09 -8.77 -3.47
CA LEU A 40 2.20 -8.36 -2.37
C LEU A 40 2.02 -6.84 -2.37
N ASP A 41 3.09 -6.14 -2.70
CA ASP A 41 3.11 -4.78 -3.22
C ASP A 41 2.66 -4.76 -4.71
N ASP A 42 1.49 -4.25 -5.08
CA ASP A 42 0.37 -3.83 -4.20
C ASP A 42 -0.90 -4.67 -4.43
N ARG A 43 -0.76 -5.99 -4.47
CA ARG A 43 -1.94 -6.87 -4.51
C ARG A 43 -2.74 -6.84 -3.21
N PHE A 44 -2.14 -6.43 -2.10
CA PHE A 44 -2.90 -6.17 -0.88
C PHE A 44 -3.85 -4.98 -1.00
N GLY A 45 -3.40 -3.85 -1.55
CA GLY A 45 -4.28 -2.71 -1.83
C GLY A 45 -5.41 -3.09 -2.79
N VAL A 46 -5.09 -3.80 -3.88
CA VAL A 46 -6.11 -4.33 -4.81
C VAL A 46 -7.13 -5.21 -4.10
N ALA A 47 -6.69 -6.17 -3.29
CA ALA A 47 -7.60 -7.07 -2.57
C ALA A 47 -8.46 -6.33 -1.53
N ASN A 48 -7.89 -5.34 -0.84
CA ASN A 48 -8.61 -4.48 0.09
C ASN A 48 -9.69 -3.67 -0.63
N LEU A 49 -9.39 -3.06 -1.77
CA LEU A 49 -10.36 -2.30 -2.56
C LEU A 49 -11.49 -3.18 -3.10
N ILE A 50 -11.20 -4.39 -3.58
CA ILE A 50 -12.24 -5.35 -4.00
C ILE A 50 -13.16 -5.69 -2.83
N THR A 51 -12.59 -5.92 -1.65
CA THR A 51 -13.37 -6.25 -0.44
C THR A 51 -14.20 -5.04 0.01
N LEU A 52 -13.65 -3.83 -0.07
CA LEU A 52 -14.33 -2.59 0.25
C LEU A 52 -15.50 -2.32 -0.71
N LEU A 53 -15.33 -2.55 -2.02
CA LEU A 53 -16.42 -2.41 -2.99
C LEU A 53 -17.59 -3.36 -2.72
N LYS A 54 -17.33 -4.55 -2.18
CA LYS A 54 -18.37 -5.51 -1.78
C LYS A 54 -19.10 -5.10 -0.50
N ASN A 55 -18.47 -4.26 0.31
CA ASN A 55 -18.96 -3.81 1.61
C ASN A 55 -18.82 -2.28 1.67
N ALA A 56 -19.31 -1.58 0.64
CA ALA A 56 -19.13 -0.14 0.54
C ALA A 56 -19.88 0.53 1.69
N PRO A 57 -19.24 1.45 2.44
CA PRO A 57 -19.96 2.21 3.46
C PRO A 57 -21.06 3.05 2.80
N ASP A 58 -22.24 3.08 3.42
CA ASP A 58 -23.41 3.83 2.97
C ASP A 58 -23.34 5.33 3.31
N THR A 59 -22.35 5.73 4.10
CA THR A 59 -22.11 7.10 4.54
C THR A 59 -21.30 7.94 3.55
N ILE A 60 -20.76 7.33 2.49
CA ILE A 60 -19.88 7.99 1.52
C ILE A 60 -20.18 7.55 0.08
N ASP A 61 -19.83 8.42 -0.88
CA ASP A 61 -19.70 8.02 -2.29
C ASP A 61 -18.31 7.41 -2.52
N LEU A 62 -18.25 6.07 -2.58
CA LEU A 62 -17.00 5.35 -2.72
C LEU A 62 -16.48 5.38 -4.17
N LEU A 63 -15.36 6.08 -4.39
CA LEU A 63 -14.61 6.05 -5.65
C LEU A 63 -13.39 5.14 -5.51
N ALA A 64 -13.35 4.04 -6.26
CA ALA A 64 -12.23 3.10 -6.27
C ALA A 64 -11.39 3.22 -7.54
N ALA A 65 -10.06 3.35 -7.39
CA ALA A 65 -9.12 3.38 -8.50
C ALA A 65 -8.08 2.27 -8.36
N PHE A 66 -8.00 1.39 -9.35
CA PHE A 66 -6.92 0.41 -9.49
C PHE A 66 -5.87 1.02 -10.43
N THR A 67 -4.90 1.70 -9.85
CA THR A 67 -3.93 2.50 -10.61
C THR A 67 -2.94 1.62 -11.35
N VAL A 68 -2.33 2.17 -12.39
CA VAL A 68 -1.27 1.53 -13.18
C VAL A 68 0.01 2.34 -13.06
N GLN A 69 1.15 1.67 -13.22
CA GLN A 69 2.46 2.34 -13.31
C GLN A 69 2.83 3.20 -12.07
N GLU A 70 2.41 2.77 -10.87
CA GLU A 70 2.86 3.33 -9.59
C GLU A 70 4.39 3.22 -9.49
N GLU A 71 4.90 2.00 -9.68
CA GLU A 71 6.30 1.59 -9.51
C GLU A 71 7.32 2.33 -10.42
N ILE A 72 6.82 3.06 -11.40
CA ILE A 72 7.62 3.85 -12.35
C ILE A 72 7.20 5.34 -12.40
N GLY A 73 6.53 5.80 -11.35
CA GLY A 73 6.29 7.22 -11.08
C GLY A 73 4.83 7.63 -10.85
N LEU A 74 4.01 6.81 -10.18
CA LEU A 74 2.68 7.20 -9.70
C LEU A 74 1.71 7.65 -10.83
N ARG A 75 1.90 7.11 -12.04
CA ARG A 75 1.33 7.71 -13.26
C ARG A 75 -0.18 7.52 -13.34
N GLY A 76 -0.66 6.34 -12.96
CA GLY A 76 -2.09 6.03 -12.93
C GLY A 76 -2.84 6.88 -11.91
N ALA A 77 -2.26 7.11 -10.72
CA ALA A 77 -2.87 7.95 -9.71
C ALA A 77 -3.06 9.40 -10.15
N PHE A 78 -2.14 9.94 -10.95
CA PHE A 78 -2.33 11.26 -11.56
C PHE A 78 -3.65 11.32 -12.34
N ALA A 79 -3.84 10.39 -13.27
CA ALA A 79 -5.02 10.38 -14.14
C ALA A 79 -6.30 10.08 -13.34
N ALA A 80 -6.24 9.14 -12.39
CA ALA A 80 -7.35 8.77 -11.54
C ALA A 80 -7.84 9.95 -10.69
N ALA A 81 -6.94 10.63 -9.96
CA ALA A 81 -7.29 11.77 -9.12
C ALA A 81 -7.87 12.93 -9.93
N PHE A 82 -7.31 13.20 -11.12
CA PHE A 82 -7.82 14.25 -12.00
C PHE A 82 -9.24 13.93 -12.50
N THR A 83 -9.51 12.66 -12.82
CA THR A 83 -10.79 12.23 -13.38
C THR A 83 -11.89 12.10 -12.33
N LEU A 84 -11.58 11.45 -11.21
CA LEU A 84 -12.54 11.11 -10.14
C LEU A 84 -12.90 12.31 -9.25
N GLN A 85 -11.98 13.27 -9.10
CA GLN A 85 -12.19 14.50 -8.32
C GLN A 85 -12.69 14.25 -6.87
N PRO A 86 -12.04 13.34 -6.10
CA PRO A 86 -12.54 13.03 -4.77
C PRO A 86 -12.32 14.19 -3.78
N ASP A 87 -13.19 14.30 -2.78
CA ASP A 87 -13.04 15.26 -1.68
C ASP A 87 -11.90 14.89 -0.73
N ILE A 88 -11.68 13.59 -0.53
CA ILE A 88 -10.57 13.01 0.23
C ILE A 88 -10.06 11.77 -0.51
N ALA A 89 -8.78 11.45 -0.33
CA ALA A 89 -8.20 10.24 -0.90
C ALA A 89 -7.46 9.41 0.15
N VAL A 90 -7.50 8.10 -0.02
CA VAL A 90 -6.70 7.15 0.75
C VAL A 90 -5.87 6.33 -0.23
N ALA A 91 -4.56 6.46 -0.19
CA ALA A 91 -3.65 5.59 -0.92
C ALA A 91 -3.48 4.30 -0.10
N VAL A 92 -4.05 3.20 -0.57
CA VAL A 92 -3.92 1.88 0.04
C VAL A 92 -2.75 1.18 -0.62
N ASP A 93 -1.78 0.70 0.16
CA ASP A 93 -0.52 0.18 -0.38
C ASP A 93 0.07 -0.96 0.47
N CYS A 94 1.27 -1.43 0.12
CA CYS A 94 2.14 -2.22 0.98
C CYS A 94 3.33 -1.35 1.44
N THR A 95 3.94 -1.68 2.58
CA THR A 95 5.10 -0.93 3.08
C THR A 95 6.21 -1.87 3.54
N PRO A 96 7.49 -1.60 3.18
CA PRO A 96 8.59 -2.44 3.62
C PRO A 96 8.72 -2.30 5.12
N ALA A 97 8.76 -3.41 5.85
CA ALA A 97 8.91 -3.39 7.31
C ALA A 97 10.33 -2.97 7.73
N ILE A 98 11.34 -3.61 7.16
CA ILE A 98 12.75 -3.40 7.55
C ILE A 98 12.93 -3.64 9.06
N ASP A 99 12.19 -4.59 9.63
CA ASP A 99 12.17 -4.94 11.07
C ASP A 99 13.05 -6.13 11.43
N GLN A 100 13.91 -6.58 10.52
CA GLN A 100 14.80 -7.69 10.78
C GLN A 100 15.95 -7.26 11.71
N PRO A 101 16.51 -8.17 12.52
CA PRO A 101 17.70 -7.90 13.32
C PRO A 101 18.86 -7.43 12.45
N ARG A 102 19.72 -6.57 13.00
CA ARG A 102 20.97 -6.20 12.34
C ARG A 102 22.00 -7.32 12.48
N TRP A 103 22.95 -7.36 11.55
CA TRP A 103 24.05 -8.34 11.53
C TRP A 103 25.01 -8.18 12.72
N ASP A 104 25.07 -6.98 13.30
CA ASP A 104 25.92 -6.58 14.43
C ASP A 104 25.22 -6.76 15.79
N GLU A 105 24.05 -7.42 15.82
CA GLU A 105 23.22 -7.66 17.02
C GLU A 105 22.70 -6.39 17.72
N GLU A 106 23.01 -5.20 17.22
CA GLU A 106 22.45 -3.95 17.72
C GLU A 106 20.95 -3.82 17.41
N GLU A 107 20.24 -3.02 18.22
CA GLU A 107 18.84 -2.72 17.96
C GLU A 107 18.70 -2.06 16.60
N ASN A 108 17.80 -2.60 15.78
CA ASN A 108 17.42 -1.96 14.54
C ASN A 108 16.55 -0.75 14.83
N THR A 109 17.14 0.44 14.70
CA THR A 109 16.46 1.75 14.84
C THR A 109 16.01 2.35 13.51
N GLN A 110 16.27 1.66 12.38
CA GLN A 110 16.00 2.14 11.02
C GLN A 110 14.85 1.35 10.34
N TYR A 111 14.00 0.70 11.12
CA TYR A 111 12.81 0.04 10.59
C TYR A 111 11.77 1.08 10.17
N ASN A 112 10.99 0.77 9.14
CA ASN A 112 9.83 1.58 8.75
C ASN A 112 8.59 1.18 9.57
N THR A 113 8.37 -0.13 9.72
CA THR A 113 7.24 -0.74 10.43
C THR A 113 7.65 -2.10 10.99
N ARG A 114 6.89 -2.67 11.92
CA ARG A 114 7.10 -4.02 12.46
C ARG A 114 5.91 -4.90 12.11
N LEU A 115 6.17 -6.13 11.64
CA LEU A 115 5.12 -7.11 11.41
C LEU A 115 4.44 -7.47 12.74
N GLY A 116 3.12 -7.63 12.72
CA GLY A 116 2.29 -7.95 13.89
C GLY A 116 1.85 -6.74 14.70
N HIS A 117 2.21 -5.53 14.26
CA HIS A 117 1.79 -4.27 14.89
C HIS A 117 0.66 -3.56 14.12
N GLY A 118 0.00 -4.25 13.19
CA GLY A 118 -1.13 -3.72 12.45
C GLY A 118 -0.74 -2.81 11.28
N PRO A 119 -1.74 -2.24 10.58
CA PRO A 119 -1.54 -1.32 9.46
C PRO A 119 -0.67 -0.12 9.81
N ALA A 120 0.06 0.32 8.79
CA ALA A 120 0.94 1.46 8.87
C ALA A 120 0.22 2.72 8.38
N ILE A 121 0.05 3.69 9.27
CA ILE A 121 -0.46 5.03 8.94
C ILE A 121 0.72 5.93 8.63
N TYR A 122 0.73 6.52 7.45
CA TYR A 122 1.81 7.40 7.03
C TYR A 122 1.58 8.82 7.57
N ILE A 123 2.56 9.36 8.29
CA ILE A 123 2.63 10.80 8.59
C ILE A 123 3.26 11.54 7.42
N ALA A 124 4.36 11.00 6.90
CA ALA A 124 5.04 11.52 5.72
C ALA A 124 5.77 10.40 4.96
N ASP A 125 5.91 10.59 3.65
CA ASP A 125 6.83 9.87 2.78
C ASP A 125 7.70 10.85 1.99
N ARG A 126 8.46 10.36 1.00
CA ARG A 126 9.37 11.21 0.21
C ARG A 126 8.66 12.31 -0.58
N ARG A 127 7.38 12.16 -0.91
CA ARG A 127 6.63 13.06 -1.78
C ARG A 127 5.47 13.76 -1.08
N THR A 128 5.00 13.25 0.04
CA THR A 128 3.75 13.68 0.68
C THR A 128 3.88 13.78 2.19
N ILE A 129 3.25 14.80 2.77
CA ILE A 129 2.90 14.83 4.18
C ILE A 129 1.39 14.61 4.25
N SER A 130 0.95 13.57 4.95
CA SER A 130 -0.48 13.23 5.04
C SER A 130 -1.26 14.35 5.72
N ASN A 131 -2.53 14.51 5.35
CA ASN A 131 -3.39 15.48 5.99
C ASN A 131 -3.54 15.14 7.49
N PRO A 132 -3.18 16.05 8.42
CA PRO A 132 -3.16 15.75 9.85
C PRO A 132 -4.55 15.41 10.42
N ARG A 133 -5.63 15.96 9.83
CA ARG A 133 -7.00 15.63 10.24
C ARG A 133 -7.38 14.20 9.84
N LEU A 134 -6.93 13.75 8.67
CA LEU A 134 -7.13 12.34 8.26
C LEU A 134 -6.30 11.39 9.13
N VAL A 135 -5.06 11.76 9.47
CA VAL A 135 -4.25 10.97 10.40
C VAL A 135 -4.97 10.83 11.73
N GLN A 136 -5.39 11.94 12.33
CA GLN A 136 -6.11 11.94 13.60
C GLN A 136 -7.40 11.12 13.53
N HIS A 137 -8.16 11.26 12.44
CA HIS A 137 -9.38 10.49 12.22
C HIS A 137 -9.10 8.98 12.21
N PHE A 138 -8.15 8.53 11.41
CA PHE A 138 -7.81 7.11 11.31
C PHE A 138 -7.29 6.57 12.65
N THR A 139 -6.46 7.32 13.37
CA THR A 139 -5.93 6.88 14.66
C THR A 139 -7.02 6.81 15.72
N SER A 140 -7.90 7.81 15.81
CA SER A 140 -9.02 7.79 16.77
C SER A 140 -10.03 6.67 16.46
N VAL A 141 -10.27 6.36 15.18
CA VAL A 141 -11.10 5.22 14.81
C VAL A 141 -10.42 3.91 15.18
N ALA A 142 -9.11 3.77 14.94
CA ALA A 142 -8.36 2.57 15.33
C ALA A 142 -8.42 2.34 16.86
N GLU A 143 -8.21 3.39 17.66
CA GLU A 143 -8.31 3.35 19.12
C GLU A 143 -9.72 2.96 19.60
N ALA A 144 -10.76 3.60 19.04
CA ALA A 144 -12.15 3.33 19.41
C ALA A 144 -12.61 1.90 19.05
N GLU A 145 -12.08 1.33 17.97
CA GLU A 145 -12.40 -0.02 17.50
C GLU A 145 -11.44 -1.11 18.03
N GLY A 146 -10.43 -0.72 18.83
CA GLY A 146 -9.40 -1.64 19.31
C GLY A 146 -8.60 -2.31 18.18
N ILE A 147 -8.40 -1.61 17.06
CA ILE A 147 -7.61 -2.10 15.93
C ILE A 147 -6.16 -1.68 16.13
N PRO A 148 -5.19 -2.61 16.18
CA PRO A 148 -3.78 -2.25 16.30
C PRO A 148 -3.34 -1.47 15.06
N TYR A 149 -2.50 -0.47 15.25
CA TYR A 149 -1.89 0.29 14.17
C TYR A 149 -0.51 0.78 14.58
N GLN A 150 0.24 1.26 13.61
CA GLN A 150 1.53 1.89 13.84
C GLN A 150 1.70 3.10 12.93
N TYR A 151 2.47 4.08 13.38
CA TYR A 151 2.95 5.13 12.48
C TYR A 151 4.12 4.60 11.68
N ARG A 152 4.05 4.78 10.37
CA ARG A 152 5.16 4.46 9.48
C ARG A 152 6.33 5.40 9.78
N GLN A 153 7.46 4.83 10.18
CA GLN A 153 8.66 5.60 10.49
C GLN A 153 9.26 6.22 9.22
N PRO A 154 9.99 7.35 9.35
CA PRO A 154 10.66 7.98 8.22
C PRO A 154 11.60 7.01 7.49
N GLY A 155 11.59 7.09 6.16
CA GLY A 155 12.35 6.19 5.30
C GLY A 155 12.08 6.49 3.82
N GLY A 156 12.78 5.78 2.94
CA GLY A 156 12.61 5.92 1.49
C GLY A 156 11.24 5.44 0.98
N GLY A 157 10.96 5.65 -0.31
CA GLY A 157 9.69 5.31 -0.93
C GLY A 157 8.66 6.44 -0.87
N SER A 158 7.65 6.31 -1.71
CA SER A 158 6.46 7.16 -1.77
C SER A 158 5.30 6.28 -2.20
N THR A 159 4.08 6.71 -1.91
CA THR A 159 2.87 6.05 -2.40
C THR A 159 2.19 6.91 -3.47
N ASP A 160 1.13 6.38 -4.07
CA ASP A 160 0.25 7.12 -5.00
C ASP A 160 -0.28 8.45 -4.42
N ALA A 161 -0.31 8.61 -3.09
CA ALA A 161 -0.63 9.87 -2.42
C ALA A 161 0.19 11.06 -2.94
N GLY A 162 1.46 10.84 -3.32
CA GLY A 162 2.35 11.87 -3.87
C GLY A 162 1.92 12.41 -5.22
N ALA A 163 1.17 11.62 -5.99
CA ALA A 163 0.54 12.08 -7.21
C ALA A 163 -0.85 12.65 -6.97
N ILE A 164 -1.56 12.28 -5.90
CA ILE A 164 -2.94 12.68 -5.67
C ILE A 164 -3.05 14.09 -5.06
N PHE A 165 -2.24 14.40 -4.03
CA PHE A 165 -2.52 15.59 -3.21
C PHE A 165 -2.31 16.93 -3.93
N HIS A 166 -1.41 16.99 -4.91
CA HIS A 166 -1.13 18.18 -5.72
C HIS A 166 -2.10 18.35 -6.90
N ARG A 167 -3.27 17.69 -6.89
CA ARG A 167 -4.21 17.75 -8.00
C ARG A 167 -5.34 18.70 -7.70
N ARG A 168 -5.78 19.40 -8.75
CA ARG A 168 -6.83 20.43 -8.68
C ARG A 168 -6.45 21.49 -7.66
N GLU A 169 -7.31 21.74 -6.68
CA GLU A 169 -7.13 22.74 -5.62
C GLU A 169 -6.39 22.17 -4.39
N GLY A 170 -5.92 20.92 -4.49
CA GLY A 170 -5.41 20.16 -3.36
C GLY A 170 -6.44 19.14 -2.90
N ILE A 171 -6.04 17.87 -2.87
CA ILE A 171 -6.88 16.78 -2.36
C ILE A 171 -6.28 16.32 -1.03
N PRO A 172 -6.99 16.47 0.11
CA PRO A 172 -6.60 15.86 1.37
C PRO A 172 -6.36 14.35 1.20
N VAL A 173 -5.15 13.90 1.50
CA VAL A 173 -4.76 12.50 1.31
C VAL A 173 -4.08 11.92 2.55
N ILE A 174 -4.22 10.61 2.72
CA ILE A 174 -3.46 9.79 3.66
C ILE A 174 -3.06 8.48 2.99
N SER A 175 -1.94 7.89 3.42
CA SER A 175 -1.56 6.53 3.01
C SER A 175 -1.73 5.54 4.16
N LEU A 176 -2.32 4.39 3.84
CA LEU A 176 -2.54 3.28 4.76
C LEU A 176 -1.99 2.02 4.12
N SER A 177 -0.96 1.43 4.74
CA SER A 177 -0.26 0.30 4.12
C SER A 177 -0.24 -0.94 4.99
N THR A 178 -0.27 -2.11 4.33
CA THR A 178 0.00 -3.40 5.00
C THR A 178 1.52 -3.61 5.12
N PRO A 179 2.07 -3.84 6.31
CA PRO A 179 3.50 -4.18 6.48
C PRO A 179 3.88 -5.48 5.78
N GLY A 180 5.03 -5.47 5.10
CA GLY A 180 5.59 -6.65 4.45
C GLY A 180 7.12 -6.67 4.49
N ARG A 181 7.70 -7.88 4.51
CA ARG A 181 9.15 -8.10 4.38
C ARG A 181 9.49 -8.49 2.95
N TYR A 182 10.71 -8.13 2.53
CA TYR A 182 11.26 -8.49 1.22
C TYR A 182 10.38 -8.04 0.05
N LEU A 183 9.79 -6.84 0.16
CA LEU A 183 9.12 -6.18 -0.96
C LEU A 183 10.12 -5.93 -2.10
N HIS A 184 9.62 -5.91 -3.33
CA HIS A 184 10.42 -5.75 -4.56
C HIS A 184 11.44 -6.89 -4.80
N THR A 185 11.18 -8.07 -4.24
CA THR A 185 11.96 -9.29 -4.48
C THR A 185 11.07 -10.40 -5.07
N PRO A 186 11.62 -11.56 -5.47
CA PRO A 186 10.81 -12.69 -5.97
C PRO A 186 9.77 -13.19 -4.97
N ILE A 187 10.00 -13.03 -3.66
CA ILE A 187 9.10 -13.49 -2.62
C ILE A 187 9.05 -12.49 -1.47
N SER A 188 7.86 -11.99 -1.20
CA SER A 188 7.56 -11.13 -0.07
C SER A 188 6.77 -11.89 1.00
N LEU A 189 6.91 -11.46 2.25
CA LEU A 189 6.21 -12.04 3.39
C LEU A 189 5.34 -10.99 4.08
N ALA A 190 4.14 -11.36 4.51
CA ALA A 190 3.31 -10.53 5.37
C ALA A 190 2.49 -11.39 6.33
N LEU A 191 2.02 -10.80 7.44
CA LEU A 191 1.10 -11.48 8.33
C LEU A 191 -0.33 -11.31 7.84
N VAL A 192 -1.10 -12.41 7.86
CA VAL A 192 -2.54 -12.40 7.54
C VAL A 192 -3.27 -11.41 8.45
N GLU A 193 -2.86 -11.32 9.71
CA GLU A 193 -3.51 -10.46 10.70
C GLU A 193 -3.27 -8.96 10.44
N ASP A 194 -2.06 -8.58 10.01
CA ASP A 194 -1.79 -7.19 9.62
C ASP A 194 -2.65 -6.80 8.42
N TRP A 195 -2.74 -7.66 7.40
CA TRP A 195 -3.58 -7.42 6.23
C TRP A 195 -5.06 -7.29 6.58
N ARG A 196 -5.58 -8.17 7.44
CA ARG A 196 -6.96 -8.09 7.95
C ARG A 196 -7.21 -6.79 8.70
N ASN A 197 -6.29 -6.39 9.58
CA ASN A 197 -6.41 -5.13 10.32
C ASN A 197 -6.29 -3.91 9.42
N THR A 198 -5.51 -3.96 8.33
CA THR A 198 -5.53 -2.92 7.29
C THR A 198 -6.91 -2.73 6.70
N TYR A 199 -7.58 -3.82 6.29
CA TYR A 199 -8.94 -3.72 5.76
C TYR A 199 -9.94 -3.24 6.82
N ARG A 200 -9.87 -3.77 8.05
CA ARG A 200 -10.76 -3.37 9.15
C ARG A 200 -10.64 -1.88 9.42
N LEU A 201 -9.42 -1.35 9.51
CA LEU A 201 -9.19 0.07 9.75
C LEU A 201 -9.65 0.92 8.57
N LEU A 202 -9.33 0.53 7.33
CA LEU A 202 -9.78 1.23 6.13
C LEU A 202 -11.31 1.35 6.10
N HIS A 203 -12.01 0.23 6.26
CA HIS A 203 -13.47 0.20 6.24
C HIS A 203 -14.08 1.01 7.39
N ALA A 204 -13.59 0.82 8.62
CA ALA A 204 -14.11 1.54 9.79
C ALA A 204 -13.88 3.05 9.69
N ALA A 205 -12.71 3.47 9.24
CA ALA A 205 -12.38 4.89 9.10
C ALA A 205 -13.23 5.56 8.03
N LEU A 206 -13.44 4.89 6.89
CA LEU A 206 -14.32 5.39 5.83
C LEU A 206 -15.79 5.42 6.25
N SER A 207 -16.28 4.40 6.97
CA SER A 207 -17.66 4.33 7.45
C SER A 207 -18.00 5.45 8.43
N LYS A 208 -17.01 5.88 9.22
CA LYS A 208 -17.15 6.93 10.24
C LYS A 208 -16.68 8.30 9.74
N MET A 209 -16.47 8.46 8.44
CA MET A 209 -16.03 9.74 7.90
C MET A 209 -17.07 10.82 8.26
N PRO A 210 -16.67 11.95 8.86
CA PRO A 210 -17.60 13.03 9.12
C PRO A 210 -18.12 13.58 7.80
N ALA A 211 -19.37 14.04 7.80
CA ALA A 211 -19.91 14.79 6.67
C ALA A 211 -18.99 16.00 6.41
N MET A 212 -18.42 16.05 5.21
CA MET A 212 -17.62 17.20 4.80
C MET A 212 -18.56 18.39 4.62
N PRO A 213 -18.27 19.57 5.20
CA PRO A 213 -19.01 20.77 4.85
C PRO A 213 -18.87 20.96 3.34
N GLY A 214 -20.00 21.05 2.64
CA GLY A 214 -20.05 21.16 1.18
C GLY A 214 -19.16 22.31 0.70
N ARG A 215 -18.47 22.08 -0.42
CA ARG A 215 -17.78 23.13 -1.18
C ARG A 215 -18.75 24.16 -1.71
#